data_AF-A0A3N2MP00-F1
#
_entry.id   AF-A0A3N2MP00-F1
#
_cell.length_a   1.000
_cell.length_b   1.000
_cell.length_c   1.000
_cell.angle_alpha   90.00
_cell.angle_beta   90.00
_cell.angle_gamma   90.00
#
_symmetry.space_group_name_H-M   'P 1'
#
loop_
_entity.id
_entity.type
_entity.pdbx_description
1 polymer ?
#
loop_
_entity_poly.entity_id
_entity_poly.type
_entity_poly.pdbx_seq_one_letter_code
_entity_poly.pdbx_strand_id
1 'polypeptide(L)'
;MKKFDSIVGVSKAFAQEAVKANPTYKESEEQIMFAVDYGHDNAWLQLEVMDFGDAIKALKRGLVVRRRGWDCLSLVVFKQVPAHITGEIIPKMQSLPDAAKKFVMEHATFVDYTDQCLIYNKDTGEANSWTPTISDVFAEDWVVISEPE
;
A
#
# COMPACT_ATOMS: atom_id res chain seq x y z
N MET A 1 -18.22 -17.98 -13.44
CA MET A 1 -17.35 -16.86 -13.88
C MET A 1 -16.06 -17.44 -14.43
N LYS A 2 -15.59 -17.00 -15.60
CA LYS A 2 -14.29 -17.43 -16.15
C LYS A 2 -13.18 -16.92 -15.22
N LYS A 3 -12.18 -17.75 -14.94
CA LYS A 3 -11.00 -17.38 -14.14
C LYS A 3 -9.80 -17.22 -15.06
N PHE A 4 -8.92 -16.29 -14.71
CA PHE A 4 -7.69 -16.00 -15.43
C PHE A 4 -6.53 -16.00 -14.44
N ASP A 5 -5.35 -16.41 -14.89
CA ASP A 5 -4.16 -16.50 -14.03
C ASP A 5 -3.50 -15.13 -13.79
N SER A 6 -3.82 -14.13 -14.62
CA SER A 6 -3.30 -12.76 -14.50
C SER A 6 -4.20 -11.75 -15.21
N ILE A 7 -3.96 -10.46 -14.91
CA ILE A 7 -4.60 -9.35 -15.62
C ILE A 7 -4.26 -9.34 -17.12
N VAL A 8 -3.07 -9.82 -17.51
CA VAL A 8 -2.69 -10.00 -18.92
C VAL A 8 -3.61 -11.02 -19.62
N GLY A 9 -4.01 -12.08 -18.92
CA GLY A 9 -4.97 -13.06 -19.44
C GLY A 9 -6.36 -12.46 -19.60
N VAL A 10 -6.79 -11.62 -18.66
CA VAL A 10 -8.05 -10.87 -18.72
C VAL A 10 -8.04 -9.90 -19.89
N SER A 11 -7.00 -9.06 -19.98
CA SER A 11 -6.89 -8.01 -21.00
C SER A 11 -6.85 -8.58 -22.41
N LYS A 12 -6.09 -9.66 -22.62
CA LYS A 12 -6.07 -10.39 -23.89
C LYS A 12 -7.45 -10.94 -24.27
N ALA A 13 -8.14 -11.58 -23.33
CA ALA A 13 -9.47 -12.11 -23.60
C ALA A 13 -10.48 -11.01 -23.94
N PHE A 14 -10.45 -9.89 -23.21
CA PHE A 14 -11.34 -8.76 -23.46
C PHE A 14 -11.10 -8.14 -24.84
N ALA A 15 -9.83 -7.95 -25.23
CA ALA A 15 -9.47 -7.44 -26.54
C ALA A 15 -9.91 -8.39 -27.67
N GLN A 16 -9.69 -9.70 -27.51
CA GLN A 16 -10.14 -10.71 -28.48
C GLN A 16 -11.67 -10.76 -28.62
N GLU A 17 -12.40 -10.65 -27.52
CA GLU A 17 -13.87 -10.60 -27.53
C GLU A 17 -14.38 -9.32 -28.22
N ALA A 18 -13.74 -8.17 -27.99
CA ALA A 18 -14.05 -6.92 -28.67
C ALA A 18 -13.82 -7.00 -30.18
N VAL A 19 -12.68 -7.54 -30.62
CA VAL A 19 -12.37 -7.76 -32.05
C VAL A 19 -13.35 -8.75 -32.68
N LYS A 20 -13.75 -9.80 -31.96
CA LYS A 20 -14.75 -10.76 -32.44
C LYS A 20 -16.12 -10.10 -32.64
N ALA A 21 -16.52 -9.22 -31.73
CA ALA A 21 -17.78 -8.48 -31.81
C ALA A 21 -17.75 -7.43 -32.94
N ASN A 22 -16.60 -6.80 -33.18
CA ASN A 22 -16.39 -5.86 -34.28
C ASN A 22 -14.97 -6.00 -34.88
N PRO A 23 -14.81 -6.65 -36.06
CA PRO A 23 -13.51 -6.87 -36.68
C PRO A 23 -12.69 -5.62 -36.98
N THR A 24 -13.32 -4.44 -37.06
CA THR A 24 -12.60 -3.17 -37.28
C THR A 24 -11.68 -2.81 -36.12
N TYR A 25 -11.88 -3.37 -34.92
CA TYR A 25 -11.01 -3.16 -33.77
C TYR A 25 -9.71 -3.96 -33.83
N LYS A 26 -9.48 -4.76 -34.88
CA LYS A 26 -8.26 -5.57 -34.99
C LYS A 26 -6.99 -4.72 -34.91
N GLU A 27 -7.01 -3.52 -35.49
CA GLU A 27 -5.90 -2.57 -35.44
C GLU A 27 -5.71 -1.93 -34.06
N SER A 28 -6.73 -1.99 -33.18
CA SER A 28 -6.69 -1.44 -31.83
C SER A 28 -6.59 -2.49 -30.72
N GLU A 29 -6.38 -3.77 -31.05
CA GLU A 29 -6.40 -4.88 -30.08
C GLU A 29 -5.36 -4.69 -28.96
N GLU A 30 -4.15 -4.26 -29.30
CA GLU A 30 -3.08 -4.02 -28.33
C GLU A 30 -3.40 -2.85 -27.39
N GLN A 31 -4.00 -1.78 -27.92
CA GLN A 31 -4.41 -0.61 -27.14
C GLN A 31 -5.54 -0.98 -26.17
N ILE A 32 -6.46 -1.86 -26.57
CA ILE A 32 -7.51 -2.39 -25.67
C ILE A 32 -6.87 -3.20 -24.54
N MET A 33 -5.92 -4.09 -24.87
CA MET A 33 -5.21 -4.85 -23.84
C MET A 33 -4.50 -3.94 -22.84
N PHE A 34 -3.76 -2.95 -23.35
CA PHE A 34 -3.06 -1.97 -22.53
C PHE A 34 -4.00 -1.17 -21.63
N ALA A 35 -5.15 -0.72 -22.16
CA ALA A 35 -6.12 0.05 -21.38
C ALA A 35 -6.71 -0.76 -20.21
N VAL A 36 -7.00 -2.05 -20.42
CA VAL A 36 -7.50 -2.94 -19.36
C VAL A 36 -6.46 -3.16 -18.27
N ASP A 37 -5.21 -3.42 -18.66
CA ASP A 37 -4.10 -3.62 -17.74
C ASP A 37 -3.81 -2.35 -16.91
N TYR A 38 -3.69 -1.21 -17.59
CA TYR A 38 -3.50 0.08 -16.96
C TYR A 38 -4.65 0.43 -16.00
N GLY A 39 -5.89 0.19 -16.44
CA GLY A 39 -7.10 0.41 -15.64
C GLY A 39 -7.08 -0.36 -14.32
N HIS A 40 -6.60 -1.60 -14.35
CA HIS A 40 -6.51 -2.44 -13.16
C HIS A 40 -5.36 -2.03 -12.23
N ASP A 41 -4.19 -1.73 -12.78
CA ASP A 41 -2.96 -1.56 -11.99
C ASP A 41 -2.71 -0.13 -11.50
N ASN A 42 -3.22 0.88 -12.20
CA ASN A 42 -2.79 2.27 -12.00
C ASN A 42 -3.91 3.32 -11.99
N ALA A 43 -5.13 3.00 -12.44
CA ALA A 43 -6.20 4.00 -12.47
C ALA A 43 -6.49 4.62 -11.09
N TRP A 44 -6.29 3.86 -10.01
CA TRP A 44 -6.46 4.33 -8.64
C TRP A 44 -5.58 5.53 -8.27
N LEU A 45 -4.41 5.71 -8.92
CA LEU A 45 -3.55 6.89 -8.71
C LEU A 45 -4.20 8.20 -9.19
N GLN A 46 -5.20 8.11 -10.07
CA GLN A 46 -5.91 9.27 -10.61
C GLN A 46 -7.22 9.54 -9.85
N LEU A 47 -7.55 8.72 -8.86
CA LEU A 47 -8.78 8.91 -8.08
C LEU A 47 -8.56 9.96 -6.98
N GLU A 48 -9.55 10.83 -6.80
CA GLU A 48 -9.56 11.75 -5.66
C GLU A 48 -9.77 11.05 -4.32
N VAL A 49 -10.51 9.92 -4.34
CA VAL A 49 -10.81 9.05 -3.20
C VAL A 49 -10.72 7.60 -3.62
N MET A 50 -10.28 6.74 -2.71
CA MET A 50 -9.97 5.34 -2.93
C MET A 50 -10.67 4.47 -1.89
N ASP A 51 -10.87 3.20 -2.25
CA ASP A 51 -11.22 2.17 -1.28
C ASP A 51 -9.98 1.73 -0.47
N PHE A 52 -10.21 0.88 0.53
CA PHE A 52 -9.13 0.32 1.34
C PHE A 52 -8.16 -0.54 0.53
N GLY A 53 -8.62 -1.28 -0.49
CA GLY A 53 -7.76 -2.13 -1.32
C GLY A 53 -6.73 -1.31 -2.09
N ASP A 54 -7.17 -0.19 -2.67
CA ASP A 54 -6.32 0.78 -3.34
C ASP A 54 -5.39 1.50 -2.35
N ALA A 55 -5.86 1.82 -1.14
CA ALA A 55 -5.00 2.33 -0.06
C ALA A 55 -3.86 1.35 0.28
N ILE A 56 -4.12 0.04 0.32
CA ILE A 56 -3.08 -0.98 0.50
C ILE A 56 -2.11 -1.01 -0.70
N LYS A 57 -2.59 -0.86 -1.94
CA LYS A 57 -1.70 -0.73 -3.12
C LYS A 57 -0.79 0.48 -2.98
N ALA A 58 -1.32 1.62 -2.54
CA ALA A 58 -0.56 2.83 -2.27
C ALA A 58 0.53 2.60 -1.20
N LEU A 59 0.18 1.98 -0.08
CA LEU A 59 1.13 1.63 0.99
C LEU A 59 2.23 0.68 0.52
N LYS A 60 1.91 -0.30 -0.32
CA LYS A 60 2.91 -1.19 -0.93
C LYS A 60 3.89 -0.44 -1.86
N ARG A 61 3.44 0.65 -2.48
CA ARG A 61 4.29 1.57 -3.27
C ARG A 61 5.05 2.59 -2.41
N GLY A 62 4.92 2.54 -1.09
CA GLY A 62 5.59 3.47 -0.17
C GLY A 62 4.93 4.85 -0.09
N LEU A 63 3.73 4.99 -0.62
CA LEU A 63 2.96 6.24 -0.54
C LEU A 63 2.33 6.39 0.84
N VAL A 64 2.04 7.64 1.21
CA VAL A 64 1.37 7.97 2.47
C VAL A 64 -0.13 8.15 2.20
N VAL A 65 -0.97 7.54 3.03
CA VAL A 65 -2.43 7.59 2.90
C VAL A 65 -3.11 8.15 4.14
N ARG A 66 -4.35 8.60 4.01
CA ARG A 66 -5.23 8.91 5.15
C ARG A 66 -6.69 8.70 4.77
N ARG A 67 -7.59 8.75 5.75
CA ARG A 67 -9.03 8.83 5.51
C ARG A 67 -9.54 10.27 5.58
N ARG A 68 -10.42 10.68 4.67
CA ARG A 68 -11.05 12.01 4.70
C ARG A 68 -11.86 12.23 5.98
N GLY A 69 -12.59 11.22 6.41
CA GLY A 69 -13.49 11.22 7.56
C GLY A 69 -12.81 11.05 8.92
N TRP A 70 -11.48 10.97 8.99
CA TRP A 70 -10.80 11.17 10.27
C TRP A 70 -10.94 12.63 10.67
N ASP A 71 -11.57 12.85 11.84
CA ASP A 71 -11.83 14.18 12.42
C ASP A 71 -10.54 15.02 12.59
N CYS A 72 -9.38 14.37 12.63
CA CYS A 72 -8.06 14.98 12.62
C CYS A 72 -7.40 14.82 11.24
N LEU A 73 -7.29 15.94 10.50
CA LEU A 73 -6.53 16.01 9.24
C LEU A 73 -5.02 15.78 9.40
N SER A 74 -4.56 15.63 10.64
CA SER A 74 -3.18 15.43 11.02
C SER A 74 -2.73 13.97 11.00
N LEU A 75 -3.67 13.02 11.07
CA LEU A 75 -3.33 11.59 11.05
C LEU A 75 -3.15 11.07 9.63
N VAL A 76 -2.05 10.35 9.46
CA VAL A 76 -1.61 9.75 8.20
C VAL A 76 -1.07 8.34 8.47
N VAL A 77 -1.08 7.49 7.46
CA VAL A 77 -0.59 6.11 7.55
C VAL A 77 0.42 5.86 6.44
N PHE A 78 1.52 5.21 6.80
CA PHE A 78 2.52 4.74 5.84
C PHE A 78 3.12 3.41 6.28
N LYS A 79 3.57 2.64 5.29
CA LYS A 79 4.24 1.37 5.50
C LYS A 79 5.69 1.60 5.87
N GLN A 80 6.18 0.91 6.90
CA GLN A 80 7.60 0.88 7.22
C GLN A 80 8.36 -0.04 6.26
N VAL A 81 9.58 0.35 5.95
CA VAL A 81 10.53 -0.52 5.25
C VAL A 81 11.00 -1.58 6.25
N PRO A 82 10.90 -2.89 5.92
CA PRO A 82 11.45 -3.93 6.76
C PRO A 82 12.93 -3.67 7.05
N ALA A 83 13.34 -3.86 8.31
CA ALA A 83 14.68 -3.50 8.75
C ALA A 83 15.25 -4.55 9.69
N HIS A 84 16.50 -4.94 9.43
CA HIS A 84 17.30 -5.80 10.29
C HIS A 84 18.22 -4.94 11.16
N ILE A 85 17.89 -4.84 12.45
CA ILE A 85 18.65 -4.05 13.41
C ILE A 85 19.63 -4.96 14.14
N THR A 86 20.93 -4.70 13.97
CA THR A 86 21.99 -5.54 14.55
C THR A 86 22.29 -5.19 16.01
N GLY A 87 22.98 -6.10 16.70
CA GLY A 87 23.44 -5.92 18.08
C GLY A 87 24.38 -4.74 18.32
N GLU A 88 24.95 -4.15 17.27
CA GLU A 88 25.74 -2.91 17.37
C GLU A 88 24.85 -1.66 17.51
N ILE A 89 23.63 -1.73 16.98
CA ILE A 89 22.66 -0.64 16.99
C ILE A 89 21.76 -0.74 18.23
N ILE A 90 21.37 -1.96 18.64
CA ILE A 90 20.43 -2.19 19.76
C ILE A 90 20.79 -1.42 21.05
N PRO A 91 22.05 -1.40 21.53
CA PRO A 91 22.43 -0.64 22.72
C PRO A 91 22.18 0.87 22.60
N LYS A 92 22.20 1.40 21.36
CA LYS A 92 22.03 2.82 21.03
C LYS A 92 20.57 3.20 20.76
N MET A 93 19.65 2.22 20.71
CA MET A 93 18.23 2.49 20.48
C MET A 93 17.64 3.26 21.67
N GLN A 94 17.17 4.48 21.42
CA GLN A 94 16.48 5.30 22.42
C GLN A 94 15.06 4.79 22.71
N SER A 95 14.50 3.98 21.79
CA SER A 95 13.15 3.44 21.88
C SER A 95 13.02 2.19 22.76
N LEU A 96 14.13 1.60 23.23
CA LEU A 96 14.12 0.41 24.08
C LEU A 96 14.61 0.71 25.50
N PRO A 97 13.93 0.22 26.56
CA PRO A 97 14.48 0.22 27.91
C PRO A 97 15.71 -0.69 28.05
N ASP A 98 16.58 -0.39 29.00
CA ASP A 98 17.85 -1.15 29.17
C ASP A 98 17.64 -2.63 29.48
N ALA A 99 16.59 -2.97 30.24
CA ALA A 99 16.23 -4.38 30.50
C ALA A 99 15.88 -5.12 29.20
N ALA A 100 15.18 -4.47 28.27
CA ALA A 100 14.83 -5.05 26.97
C ALA A 100 16.06 -5.19 26.07
N LYS A 101 16.94 -4.17 26.03
CA LYS A 101 18.21 -4.25 25.31
C LYS A 101 19.02 -5.46 25.78
N LYS A 102 19.18 -5.61 27.10
CA LYS A 102 19.92 -6.73 27.70
C LYS A 102 19.30 -8.07 27.28
N PHE A 103 17.98 -8.22 27.39
CA PHE A 103 17.27 -9.44 27.01
C PHE A 103 17.51 -9.82 25.54
N VAL A 104 17.42 -8.86 24.61
CA VAL A 104 17.67 -9.13 23.17
C VAL A 104 19.13 -9.51 22.93
N MET A 105 20.07 -8.83 23.59
CA MET A 105 21.51 -9.08 23.47
C MET A 105 21.96 -10.42 24.09
N GLU A 106 21.19 -11.00 25.00
CA GLU A 106 21.44 -12.34 25.55
C GLU A 106 20.85 -13.46 24.68
N HIS A 107 20.08 -13.12 23.64
CA HIS A 107 19.35 -14.07 22.81
C HIS A 107 19.70 -13.91 21.33
N ALA A 108 18.77 -13.40 20.52
CA ALA A 108 18.93 -13.32 19.08
C ALA A 108 20.02 -12.32 18.66
N THR A 109 20.32 -11.30 19.49
CA THR A 109 21.26 -10.22 19.20
C THR A 109 20.88 -9.33 18.00
N PHE A 110 19.64 -9.43 17.51
CA PHE A 110 19.08 -8.58 16.47
C PHE A 110 17.58 -8.35 16.70
N VAL A 111 17.02 -7.35 16.01
CA VAL A 111 15.58 -7.11 15.91
C VAL A 111 15.21 -6.98 14.44
N ASP A 112 14.29 -7.82 13.96
CA ASP A 112 13.70 -7.69 12.65
C ASP A 112 12.34 -6.99 12.76
N TYR A 113 12.21 -5.87 12.06
CA TYR A 113 10.91 -5.24 11.82
C TYR A 113 10.37 -5.74 10.48
N THR A 114 9.20 -6.38 10.51
CA THR A 114 8.54 -6.95 9.33
C THR A 114 7.11 -6.42 9.20
N ASP A 115 6.71 -6.06 7.97
CA ASP A 115 5.31 -5.79 7.60
C ASP A 115 4.52 -4.84 8.52
N GLN A 116 5.20 -3.80 9.02
CA GLN A 116 4.60 -2.81 9.92
C GLN A 116 4.08 -1.59 9.16
N CYS A 117 2.95 -1.04 9.61
CA CYS A 117 2.48 0.29 9.24
C CYS A 117 2.36 1.16 10.49
N LEU A 118 2.66 2.45 10.34
CA LEU A 118 2.50 3.44 11.39
C LEU A 118 1.31 4.34 11.08
N ILE A 119 0.60 4.74 12.13
CA ILE A 119 -0.23 5.94 12.11
C ILE A 119 0.59 7.06 12.74
N TYR A 120 0.71 8.15 12.03
CA TYR A 120 1.56 9.28 12.38
C TYR A 120 0.73 10.54 12.43
N ASN A 121 0.86 11.28 13.52
CA ASN A 121 0.30 12.62 13.65
C ASN A 121 1.33 13.63 13.16
N LYS A 122 1.08 14.20 11.97
CA LYS A 122 2.02 15.15 11.34
C LYS A 122 2.18 16.47 12.10
N ASP A 123 1.24 16.79 12.99
CA ASP A 123 1.28 18.05 13.75
C ASP A 123 2.06 17.89 15.07
N THR A 124 2.03 16.71 15.69
CA THR A 124 2.70 16.45 16.98
C THR A 124 4.00 15.64 16.85
N GLY A 125 4.20 14.95 15.73
CA GLY A 125 5.29 13.99 15.56
C GLY A 125 5.05 12.65 16.25
N GLU A 126 3.87 12.43 16.83
CA GLU A 126 3.55 11.17 17.48
C GLU A 126 3.37 10.06 16.43
N ALA A 127 4.11 8.96 16.61
CA ALA A 127 3.98 7.76 15.81
C ALA A 127 3.47 6.62 16.68
N ASN A 128 2.49 5.88 16.16
CA ASN A 128 1.95 4.69 16.81
C ASN A 128 1.76 3.57 15.79
N SER A 129 1.59 2.33 16.27
CA SER A 129 1.23 1.21 15.41
C SER A 129 -0.14 1.45 14.80
N TRP A 130 -0.26 1.27 13.49
CA TRP A 130 -1.56 1.24 12.84
C TRP A 130 -2.01 -0.20 12.65
N THR A 131 -3.20 -0.51 13.16
CA THR A 131 -3.94 -1.72 12.82
C THR A 131 -5.28 -1.27 12.26
N PRO A 132 -5.61 -1.59 10.99
CA PRO A 132 -6.86 -1.15 10.39
C PRO A 132 -8.05 -1.74 11.16
N THR A 133 -8.99 -0.88 11.53
CA THR A 133 -10.28 -1.32 12.06
C THR A 133 -11.16 -1.82 10.93
N ILE A 134 -12.25 -2.54 11.25
CA ILE A 134 -13.21 -2.93 10.20
C ILE A 134 -13.84 -1.70 9.51
N SER A 135 -13.98 -0.59 10.25
CA SER A 135 -14.43 0.68 9.69
C SER A 135 -13.43 1.28 8.70
N ASP A 136 -12.13 1.06 8.90
CA ASP A 136 -11.08 1.46 7.97
C ASP A 136 -11.09 0.60 6.70
N VAL A 137 -11.35 -0.70 6.87
CA VAL A 137 -11.43 -1.67 5.77
C VAL A 137 -12.63 -1.40 4.86
N PHE A 138 -13.77 -1.00 5.41
CA PHE A 138 -14.97 -0.69 4.63
C PHE A 138 -15.09 0.77 4.21
N ALA A 139 -14.05 1.56 4.46
CA ALA A 139 -14.03 2.95 4.05
C ALA A 139 -13.69 3.10 2.57
N GLU A 140 -14.35 4.06 1.93
CA GLU A 140 -14.17 4.45 0.53
C GLU A 140 -13.66 5.89 0.40
N ASP A 141 -13.15 6.44 1.51
CA ASP A 141 -12.73 7.82 1.63
C ASP A 141 -11.21 7.96 1.84
N TRP A 142 -10.44 6.96 1.40
CA TRP A 142 -8.99 6.98 1.46
C TRP A 142 -8.41 7.93 0.43
N VAL A 143 -7.31 8.59 0.77
CA VAL A 143 -6.58 9.48 -0.15
C VAL A 143 -5.08 9.30 0.03
N VAL A 144 -4.32 9.45 -1.06
CA VAL A 144 -2.87 9.65 -1.00
C VAL A 144 -2.62 11.11 -0.64
N ILE A 145 -1.66 11.38 0.26
CA ILE A 145 -1.31 12.75 0.68
C ILE A 145 0.06 13.21 0.21
N SER A 146 0.88 12.31 -0.30
CA SER A 146 2.15 12.66 -0.93
C SER A 146 1.90 13.01 -2.39
N GLU A 147 2.13 14.26 -2.79
CA GLU A 147 2.63 14.46 -4.15
C GLU A 147 4.05 13.86 -4.18
N PRO A 148 4.41 13.05 -5.19
CA PRO A 148 5.80 12.68 -5.40
C PRO A 148 6.59 13.96 -5.74
N GLU A 149 7.65 14.25 -4.98
CA GLU A 149 8.73 15.14 -5.43
C GLU A 149 9.51 14.51 -6.59
#